data_AF-A0AB37WJJ9-F1
#
_entry.id   AF-A0AB37WJJ9-F1
#
_cell.length_a   1.000
_cell.length_b   1.000
_cell.length_c   1.000
_cell.angle_alpha   90.00
_cell.angle_beta   90.00
_cell.angle_gamma   90.00
#
_symmetry.space_group_name_H-M   'P 1'
#
loop_
_entity.id
_entity.type
_entity.pdbx_description
1 polymer ?
#
loop_
_entity_poly.entity_id
_entity_poly.type
_entity_poly.pdbx_seq_one_letter_code
_entity_poly.pdbx_strand_id
1 'polypeptide(L)'
;MQYSTAALLALLTSTTYATVGDWQQCGGMSWSGETTCSSGAGCVKINDYYSQCQPGAAPAPTAEPQPDPVPEPTPTTFTTVSPGAPTVSSTPSGSGPGKTLQSGYYWIRAVAAPNFHKYFQTKPLYSTGSALLGDYTTAGQFQVVDGQLVELVSAPGEPVKLLYAVVSEERSINGMSLAVSFSESKNTYGTFAWGGDDLQWSVSGVNRPNKSAWYVCTGQKLYINLGNYLYQTPSGCADQTVHYYNDKTANN
;
A
#
# COMPACT_ATOMS: atom_id res chain seq x y z
N MET A 1 40.39 -18.14 61.80
CA MET A 1 39.11 -17.62 61.26
C MET A 1 39.28 -17.54 59.75
N GLN A 2 38.81 -18.56 59.01
CA GLN A 2 38.86 -18.60 57.56
C GLN A 2 37.43 -18.39 57.04
N TYR A 3 37.23 -17.37 56.21
CA TYR A 3 35.94 -17.07 55.60
C TYR A 3 35.87 -17.78 54.24
N SER A 4 35.01 -18.81 54.13
CA SER A 4 34.70 -19.48 52.87
C SER A 4 33.64 -18.68 52.11
N THR A 5 33.99 -18.14 50.95
CA THR A 5 33.05 -17.53 50.00
C THR A 5 32.38 -18.61 49.17
N ALA A 6 31.07 -18.81 49.36
CA ALA A 6 30.25 -19.66 48.50
C ALA A 6 29.84 -18.86 47.26
N ALA A 7 30.33 -19.25 46.08
CA ALA A 7 29.88 -18.71 44.81
C ALA A 7 28.60 -19.45 44.36
N LEU A 8 27.48 -18.73 44.26
CA LEU A 8 26.22 -19.23 43.73
C LEU A 8 26.28 -19.18 42.19
N LEU A 9 26.25 -20.34 41.54
CA LEU A 9 26.18 -20.45 40.07
C LEU A 9 24.71 -20.66 39.68
N ALA A 10 24.07 -19.63 39.12
CA ALA A 10 22.70 -19.71 38.62
C ALA A 10 22.68 -20.27 37.19
N LEU A 11 22.07 -21.45 37.02
CA LEU A 11 21.80 -22.07 35.71
C LEU A 11 20.48 -21.51 35.15
N LEU A 12 20.56 -20.77 34.05
CA LEU A 12 19.40 -20.30 33.29
C LEU A 12 19.00 -21.38 32.27
N THR A 13 17.89 -22.07 32.49
CA THR A 13 17.29 -22.98 31.50
C THR A 13 16.46 -22.18 30.50
N SER A 14 16.95 -22.07 29.27
CA SER A 14 16.19 -21.50 28.14
C SER A 14 15.21 -22.53 27.58
N THR A 15 13.91 -22.32 27.79
CA THR A 15 12.86 -23.05 27.08
C THR A 15 12.80 -22.54 25.64
N THR A 16 13.20 -23.39 24.69
CA THR A 16 13.04 -23.11 23.26
C THR A 16 11.64 -23.57 22.85
N TYR A 17 10.76 -22.64 22.48
CA TYR A 17 9.47 -22.97 21.87
C TYR A 17 9.71 -23.29 20.39
N ALA A 18 9.23 -24.44 19.92
CA ALA A 18 9.35 -24.79 18.51
C ALA A 18 8.39 -23.90 17.70
N THR A 19 8.94 -23.08 16.81
CA THR A 19 8.11 -22.25 15.92
C THR A 19 7.69 -23.04 14.69
N VAL A 20 6.44 -22.87 14.28
CA VAL A 20 5.87 -23.45 13.07
C VAL A 20 6.46 -22.73 11.85
N GLY A 21 6.96 -23.51 10.90
CA GLY A 21 7.50 -22.98 9.64
C GLY A 21 6.43 -22.32 8.78
N ASP A 22 6.86 -21.47 7.85
CA ASP A 22 5.95 -20.84 6.90
C ASP A 22 5.13 -21.89 6.13
N TRP A 23 3.86 -21.56 5.89
CA TRP A 23 2.85 -22.39 5.22
C TRP A 23 2.45 -23.68 5.94
N GLN A 24 2.95 -23.92 7.15
CA GLN A 24 2.57 -25.08 7.97
C GLN A 24 1.33 -24.81 8.82
N GLN A 25 0.68 -25.89 9.28
CA GLN A 25 -0.48 -25.79 10.15
C GLN A 25 -0.09 -25.24 11.53
N CYS A 26 -0.81 -24.23 11.98
CA CYS A 26 -0.62 -23.59 13.29
C CYS A 26 -1.90 -23.54 14.12
N GLY A 27 -2.99 -24.14 13.64
CA GLY A 27 -4.26 -24.15 14.36
C GLY A 27 -5.35 -24.93 13.64
N GLY A 28 -6.49 -25.04 14.30
CA GLY A 28 -7.66 -25.80 13.84
C GLY A 28 -8.34 -26.55 14.99
N MET A 29 -9.62 -26.87 14.84
CA MET A 29 -10.48 -27.47 15.87
C MET A 29 -9.94 -28.78 16.48
N SER A 30 -9.01 -29.48 15.80
CA SER A 30 -8.39 -30.71 16.31
C SER A 30 -6.86 -30.67 16.27
N TRP A 31 -6.27 -29.47 16.17
CA TRP A 31 -4.82 -29.29 16.15
C TRP A 31 -4.26 -29.27 17.58
N SER A 32 -3.33 -30.18 17.88
CA SER A 32 -2.63 -30.26 19.17
C SER A 32 -1.14 -29.91 19.07
N GLY A 33 -0.70 -29.38 17.91
CA GLY A 33 0.68 -28.99 17.66
C GLY A 33 0.95 -27.54 18.04
N GLU A 34 2.14 -27.07 17.69
CA GLU A 34 2.57 -25.69 17.92
C GLU A 34 1.66 -24.69 17.20
N THR A 35 1.39 -23.55 17.84
CA THR A 35 0.50 -22.51 17.31
C THR A 35 1.23 -21.23 16.91
N THR A 36 2.50 -21.13 17.27
CA THR A 36 3.32 -19.94 17.07
C THR A 36 4.11 -20.06 15.78
N CYS A 37 3.88 -19.15 14.85
CA CYS A 37 4.61 -19.09 13.59
C CYS A 37 6.03 -18.55 13.76
N SER A 38 6.88 -18.85 12.78
CA SER A 38 8.20 -18.27 12.64
C SER A 38 8.13 -16.73 12.60
N SER A 39 9.20 -16.07 13.03
CA SER A 39 9.25 -14.59 13.10
C SER A 39 8.88 -13.95 11.76
N GLY A 40 7.92 -13.01 11.80
CA GLY A 40 7.39 -12.34 10.61
C GLY A 40 6.21 -13.04 9.93
N ALA A 41 5.85 -14.26 10.34
CA ALA A 41 4.63 -14.94 9.92
C ALA A 41 3.55 -14.90 11.01
N GLY A 42 2.29 -14.96 10.59
CA GLY A 42 1.14 -15.03 11.50
C GLY A 42 0.23 -16.22 11.20
N CYS A 43 -0.41 -16.74 12.24
CA CYS A 43 -1.31 -17.88 12.11
C CYS A 43 -2.68 -17.42 11.59
N VAL A 44 -2.94 -17.63 10.31
CA VAL A 44 -4.17 -17.19 9.63
C VAL A 44 -5.15 -18.36 9.55
N LYS A 45 -6.36 -18.18 10.08
CA LYS A 45 -7.44 -19.17 9.97
C LYS A 45 -7.91 -19.28 8.52
N ILE A 46 -7.86 -20.48 7.95
CA ILE A 46 -8.40 -20.77 6.61
C ILE A 46 -9.80 -21.37 6.73
N ASN A 47 -9.99 -22.30 7.66
CA ASN A 47 -11.30 -22.84 8.01
C ASN A 47 -11.30 -23.30 9.49
N ASP A 48 -12.40 -23.86 9.96
CA ASP A 48 -12.54 -24.28 11.36
C ASP A 48 -11.55 -25.37 11.79
N TYR A 49 -11.09 -26.20 10.84
CA TYR A 49 -10.18 -27.32 11.10
C TYR A 49 -8.72 -27.01 10.76
N TYR A 50 -8.43 -25.86 10.14
CA TYR A 50 -7.10 -25.54 9.62
C TYR A 50 -6.80 -24.04 9.66
N SER A 51 -5.73 -23.69 10.36
CA SER A 51 -5.06 -22.39 10.32
C SER A 51 -3.62 -22.58 9.89
N GLN A 52 -3.08 -21.64 9.11
CA GLN A 52 -1.77 -21.74 8.46
C GLN A 52 -0.87 -20.56 8.82
N CYS A 53 0.41 -20.82 9.02
CA CYS A 53 1.41 -19.76 9.16
C CYS A 53 1.63 -19.05 7.83
N GLN A 54 1.18 -17.81 7.71
CA GLN A 54 1.37 -17.01 6.51
C GLN A 54 2.44 -15.93 6.75
N PRO A 55 3.49 -15.89 5.92
CA PRO A 55 4.48 -14.81 5.96
C PRO A 55 3.81 -13.43 5.84
N GLY A 56 4.23 -12.47 6.65
CA GLY A 56 3.70 -11.11 6.65
C GLY A 56 2.39 -10.91 7.44
N ALA A 57 1.80 -11.98 7.98
CA ALA A 57 0.59 -11.91 8.80
C ALA A 57 0.87 -11.79 10.32
N ALA A 58 2.13 -11.57 10.71
CA ALA A 58 2.49 -11.47 12.12
C ALA A 58 1.66 -10.38 12.81
N PRO A 59 1.05 -10.66 13.98
CA PRO A 59 0.31 -9.64 14.71
C PRO A 59 1.25 -8.48 15.07
N ALA A 60 0.75 -7.25 14.93
CA ALA A 60 1.47 -6.06 15.37
C ALA A 60 1.80 -6.19 16.88
N PRO A 61 2.96 -5.71 17.35
CA PRO A 61 3.31 -5.81 18.76
C PRO A 61 2.25 -5.13 19.62
N THR A 62 1.72 -5.87 20.59
CA THR A 62 0.76 -5.38 21.58
C THR A 62 1.38 -4.23 22.37
N ALA A 63 0.73 -3.06 22.34
CA ALA A 63 1.11 -1.92 23.20
C ALA A 63 0.99 -2.31 24.69
N GLU A 64 1.96 -1.89 25.48
CA GLU A 64 2.06 -2.12 26.92
C GLU A 64 0.84 -1.52 27.66
N PRO A 65 0.34 -2.13 28.77
CA PRO A 65 -0.88 -1.67 29.42
C PRO A 65 -0.70 -0.29 30.06
N GLN A 66 -1.43 0.72 29.56
CA GLN A 66 -1.54 2.04 30.18
C GLN A 66 -2.55 1.97 31.35
N PRO A 67 -2.28 2.63 32.51
CA PRO A 67 -3.21 2.62 33.65
C PRO A 67 -4.56 3.27 33.33
N ASP A 68 -5.59 2.85 34.06
CA ASP A 68 -7.00 3.20 33.84
C ASP A 68 -7.26 4.72 33.71
N PRO A 69 -8.18 5.13 32.82
CA PRO A 69 -8.44 6.55 32.55
C PRO A 69 -9.18 7.22 33.72
N VAL A 70 -8.62 8.35 34.15
CA VAL A 70 -9.30 9.39 34.93
C VAL A 70 -10.49 9.91 34.10
N PRO A 71 -11.68 10.19 34.68
CA PRO A 71 -12.81 10.72 33.93
C PRO A 71 -12.47 12.08 33.32
N GLU A 72 -12.31 12.10 32.01
CA GLU A 72 -12.06 13.28 31.20
C GLU A 72 -13.35 14.10 31.06
N PRO A 73 -13.28 15.45 31.12
CA PRO A 73 -14.47 16.30 30.99
C PRO A 73 -15.16 16.11 29.64
N THR A 74 -16.48 16.26 29.66
CA THR A 74 -17.39 16.23 28.51
C THR A 74 -16.77 16.86 27.25
N PRO A 75 -16.71 16.13 26.12
CA PRO A 75 -16.11 16.63 24.91
C PRO A 75 -16.92 17.82 24.39
N THR A 76 -16.24 18.94 24.21
CA THR A 76 -16.75 20.04 23.40
C THR A 76 -16.85 19.52 21.97
N THR A 77 -18.03 19.67 21.37
CA THR A 77 -18.35 19.22 20.01
C THR A 77 -17.40 19.86 18.99
N PHE A 78 -16.34 19.15 18.61
CA PHE A 78 -15.61 19.44 17.39
C PHE A 78 -16.37 18.77 16.25
N THR A 79 -16.87 19.58 15.31
CA THR A 79 -17.32 19.11 13.99
C THR A 79 -16.15 18.43 13.30
N THR A 80 -16.09 17.11 13.36
CA THR A 80 -15.23 16.28 12.54
C THR A 80 -15.71 16.40 11.09
N VAL A 81 -14.90 17.04 10.25
CA VAL A 81 -15.11 17.04 8.80
C VAL A 81 -14.74 15.62 8.34
N SER A 82 -15.75 14.80 8.05
CA SER A 82 -15.57 13.56 7.32
C SER A 82 -14.83 13.88 6.01
N PRO A 83 -13.75 13.17 5.62
CA PRO A 83 -13.18 13.33 4.29
C PRO A 83 -14.27 12.91 3.31
N GLY A 84 -14.87 13.89 2.63
CA GLY A 84 -15.82 13.60 1.58
C GLY A 84 -15.12 12.73 0.54
N ALA A 85 -15.81 11.69 0.07
CA ALA A 85 -15.38 10.93 -1.10
C ALA A 85 -14.93 11.89 -2.21
N PRO A 86 -13.88 11.56 -2.98
CA PRO A 86 -13.36 12.44 -4.02
C PRO A 86 -14.48 12.86 -4.96
N THR A 87 -14.84 14.16 -4.92
CA THR A 87 -15.87 14.73 -5.79
C THR A 87 -15.35 14.73 -7.22
N VAL A 88 -16.22 14.36 -8.17
CA VAL A 88 -15.90 14.34 -9.60
C VAL A 88 -15.29 15.69 -10.03
N SER A 89 -14.07 15.63 -10.54
CA SER A 89 -13.19 16.77 -10.73
C SER A 89 -13.67 17.72 -11.82
N SER A 90 -13.59 19.01 -11.50
CA SER A 90 -13.63 20.12 -12.45
C SER A 90 -12.40 20.12 -13.38
N THR A 91 -12.38 21.02 -14.37
CA THR A 91 -11.27 21.21 -15.31
C THR A 91 -9.91 21.30 -14.58
N PRO A 92 -8.92 20.46 -14.92
CA PRO A 92 -7.60 20.50 -14.31
C PRO A 92 -6.96 21.89 -14.38
N SER A 93 -6.38 22.34 -13.26
CA SER A 93 -5.71 23.64 -13.16
C SER A 93 -4.55 23.62 -12.16
N GLY A 94 -3.80 24.73 -12.07
CA GLY A 94 -2.72 24.90 -11.08
C GLY A 94 -1.31 24.64 -11.62
N SER A 95 -0.35 24.73 -10.70
CA SER A 95 1.08 24.47 -10.95
C SER A 95 1.58 23.39 -10.00
N GLY A 96 2.36 22.42 -10.50
CA GLY A 96 2.69 21.24 -9.74
C GLY A 96 3.64 20.28 -10.46
N PRO A 97 4.09 19.22 -9.77
CA PRO A 97 3.48 18.73 -8.53
C PRO A 97 4.01 19.33 -7.22
N GLY A 98 4.93 20.30 -7.24
CA GLY A 98 5.25 21.16 -6.07
C GLY A 98 5.49 20.40 -4.75
N LYS A 99 5.30 21.06 -3.59
CA LYS A 99 5.28 20.40 -2.27
C LYS A 99 3.94 20.51 -1.54
N THR A 100 3.07 21.39 -2.03
CA THR A 100 1.76 21.68 -1.45
C THR A 100 0.69 21.20 -2.41
N LEU A 101 -0.25 20.41 -1.89
CA LEU A 101 -1.35 19.85 -2.66
C LEU A 101 -2.19 20.97 -3.29
N GLN A 102 -2.40 20.88 -4.59
CA GLN A 102 -3.26 21.78 -5.35
C GLN A 102 -4.71 21.40 -5.13
N SER A 103 -5.61 22.39 -5.15
CA SER A 103 -7.03 22.15 -4.95
C SER A 103 -7.57 21.16 -5.98
N GLY A 104 -8.27 20.13 -5.50
CA GLY A 104 -8.84 19.07 -6.32
C GLY A 104 -7.86 17.97 -6.74
N TYR A 105 -6.57 18.05 -6.41
CA TYR A 105 -5.60 16.98 -6.66
C TYR A 105 -5.38 16.12 -5.42
N TYR A 106 -4.76 14.97 -5.63
CA TYR A 106 -4.39 14.01 -4.61
C TYR A 106 -2.93 13.58 -4.76
N TRP A 107 -2.26 13.37 -3.64
CA TRP A 107 -1.13 12.45 -3.60
C TRP A 107 -1.67 11.03 -3.76
N ILE A 108 -0.89 10.11 -4.33
CA ILE A 108 -1.26 8.69 -4.37
C ILE A 108 -0.10 7.89 -3.79
N ARG A 109 -0.37 6.99 -2.84
CA ARG A 109 0.68 6.24 -2.14
C ARG A 109 0.29 4.78 -1.87
N ALA A 110 1.28 3.92 -1.75
CA ALA A 110 1.06 2.56 -1.28
C ALA A 110 0.84 2.52 0.24
N VAL A 111 -0.06 1.62 0.66
CA VAL A 111 -0.50 1.47 2.06
C VAL A 111 -0.04 0.17 2.71
N ALA A 112 0.83 -0.60 2.05
CA ALA A 112 1.38 -1.83 2.60
C ALA A 112 2.88 -1.99 2.31
N ALA A 113 3.58 -2.75 3.16
CA ALA A 113 4.94 -3.17 2.88
C ALA A 113 5.04 -3.97 1.56
N PRO A 114 6.18 -3.95 0.86
CA PRO A 114 7.43 -3.23 1.15
C PRO A 114 7.44 -1.77 0.65
N ASN A 115 6.31 -1.25 0.15
CA ASN A 115 6.22 0.07 -0.47
C ASN A 115 5.43 1.08 0.35
N PHE A 116 5.18 0.78 1.63
CA PHE A 116 4.43 1.64 2.53
C PHE A 116 4.99 3.06 2.47
N HIS A 117 4.10 4.04 2.26
CA HIS A 117 4.44 5.46 2.14
C HIS A 117 5.37 5.83 0.97
N LYS A 118 5.45 4.97 -0.06
CA LYS A 118 6.00 5.38 -1.36
C LYS A 118 4.91 5.94 -2.25
N TYR A 119 5.24 6.98 -2.99
CA TYR A 119 4.29 7.80 -3.72
C TYR A 119 4.38 7.61 -5.23
N PHE A 120 3.23 7.68 -5.87
CA PHE A 120 3.10 7.63 -7.32
C PHE A 120 3.84 8.80 -7.95
N GLN A 121 4.69 8.50 -8.94
CA GLN A 121 5.42 9.48 -9.75
C GLN A 121 5.81 8.89 -11.11
N THR A 122 6.43 9.70 -11.97
CA THR A 122 6.98 9.26 -13.26
C THR A 122 8.50 9.11 -13.23
N LYS A 123 9.06 8.35 -14.17
CA LYS A 123 10.49 8.37 -14.50
C LYS A 123 10.71 8.54 -15.99
N PRO A 124 11.39 9.62 -16.44
CA PRO A 124 11.90 10.75 -15.63
C PRO A 124 10.79 11.51 -14.88
N LEU A 125 11.15 12.22 -13.81
CA LEU A 125 10.17 12.96 -12.99
C LEU A 125 9.45 14.02 -13.84
N TYR A 126 8.13 14.06 -13.71
CA TYR A 126 7.23 15.04 -14.32
C TYR A 126 7.32 15.10 -15.85
N SER A 127 7.57 13.95 -16.47
CA SER A 127 7.78 13.79 -17.91
C SER A 127 7.23 12.44 -18.39
N THR A 128 6.96 12.35 -19.69
CA THR A 128 6.56 11.08 -20.35
C THR A 128 7.53 9.96 -19.98
N GLY A 129 7.01 8.84 -19.51
CA GLY A 129 7.85 7.78 -18.96
C GLY A 129 7.09 6.74 -18.15
N SER A 130 7.81 5.87 -17.44
CA SER A 130 7.20 4.82 -16.64
C SER A 130 6.54 5.38 -15.37
N ALA A 131 5.40 4.81 -14.98
CA ALA A 131 4.82 5.01 -13.66
C ALA A 131 5.59 4.19 -12.62
N LEU A 132 5.80 4.75 -11.43
CA LEU A 132 6.49 4.07 -10.34
C LEU A 132 6.09 4.59 -8.96
N LEU A 133 6.50 3.87 -7.91
CA LEU A 133 6.43 4.35 -6.52
C LEU A 133 7.80 4.80 -5.99
N GLY A 134 7.90 6.05 -5.55
CA GLY A 134 9.13 6.66 -5.06
C GLY A 134 8.97 7.40 -3.73
N ASP A 135 9.94 8.27 -3.43
CA ASP A 135 9.99 9.03 -2.18
C ASP A 135 8.92 10.14 -2.16
N TYR A 136 8.41 10.46 -0.96
CA TYR A 136 7.39 11.49 -0.76
C TYR A 136 7.83 12.89 -1.25
N THR A 137 9.13 13.17 -1.29
CA THR A 137 9.67 14.45 -1.77
C THR A 137 9.54 14.67 -3.27
N THR A 138 9.27 13.62 -4.04
CA THR A 138 9.09 13.66 -5.49
C THR A 138 7.71 13.18 -5.94
N ALA A 139 6.76 13.12 -5.00
CA ALA A 139 5.40 12.68 -5.24
C ALA A 139 4.72 13.52 -6.33
N GLY A 140 4.04 12.85 -7.27
CA GLY A 140 3.16 13.51 -8.22
C GLY A 140 1.85 13.93 -7.57
N GLN A 141 1.12 14.83 -8.24
CA GLN A 141 -0.22 15.25 -7.86
C GLN A 141 -1.21 14.85 -8.94
N PHE A 142 -2.25 14.13 -8.56
CA PHE A 142 -3.11 13.41 -9.49
C PHE A 142 -4.60 13.73 -9.33
N GLN A 143 -5.32 13.59 -10.44
CA GLN A 143 -6.78 13.63 -10.52
C GLN A 143 -7.28 12.45 -11.35
N VAL A 144 -8.52 12.03 -11.09
CA VAL A 144 -9.26 11.20 -12.04
C VAL A 144 -10.33 12.08 -12.70
N VAL A 145 -10.22 12.28 -14.01
CA VAL A 145 -11.12 13.10 -14.82
C VAL A 145 -11.64 12.27 -15.98
N ASP A 146 -12.95 12.06 -16.05
CA ASP A 146 -13.61 11.27 -17.11
C ASP A 146 -12.95 9.89 -17.34
N GLY A 147 -12.60 9.20 -16.26
CA GLY A 147 -11.96 7.89 -16.32
C GLY A 147 -10.45 7.91 -16.63
N GLN A 148 -9.85 9.07 -16.77
CA GLN A 148 -8.41 9.22 -17.01
C GLN A 148 -7.71 9.64 -15.71
N LEU A 149 -6.65 8.91 -15.32
CA LEU A 149 -5.73 9.40 -14.29
C LEU A 149 -4.80 10.44 -14.93
N VAL A 150 -4.78 11.63 -14.34
CA VAL A 150 -4.09 12.83 -14.84
C VAL A 150 -3.07 13.27 -13.79
N GLU A 151 -1.85 13.57 -14.21
CA GLU A 151 -0.81 14.18 -13.37
C GLU A 151 -0.63 15.65 -13.74
N LEU A 152 -0.53 16.52 -12.75
CA LEU A 152 -0.20 17.93 -12.92
C LEU A 152 1.32 18.14 -13.00
N VAL A 153 1.80 18.69 -14.12
CA VAL A 153 3.24 18.94 -14.37
C VAL A 153 3.56 20.37 -14.82
N SER A 154 2.62 21.30 -14.67
CA SER A 154 2.83 22.71 -15.03
C SER A 154 3.84 23.37 -14.09
N ALA A 155 4.84 24.05 -14.66
CA ALA A 155 5.73 24.90 -13.87
C ALA A 155 4.96 26.10 -13.27
N PRO A 156 5.42 26.67 -12.13
CA PRO A 156 4.81 27.85 -11.55
C PRO A 156 4.76 29.03 -12.55
N GLY A 157 3.58 29.59 -12.77
CA GLY A 157 3.36 30.70 -13.70
C GLY A 157 3.19 30.30 -15.17
N GLU A 158 3.33 29.02 -15.52
CA GLU A 158 3.12 28.52 -16.88
C GLU A 158 1.68 28.03 -17.11
N PRO A 159 1.22 27.94 -18.37
CA PRO A 159 -0.04 27.28 -18.71
C PRO A 159 -0.12 25.86 -18.17
N VAL A 160 -1.35 25.40 -17.91
CA VAL A 160 -1.60 24.06 -17.37
C VAL A 160 -1.01 23.00 -18.30
N LYS A 161 -0.09 22.19 -17.79
CA LYS A 161 0.49 21.03 -18.45
C LYS A 161 0.15 19.77 -17.67
N LEU A 162 -0.33 18.76 -18.40
CA LEU A 162 -0.79 17.50 -17.84
C LEU A 162 -0.09 16.32 -18.51
N LEU A 163 0.11 15.26 -17.74
CA LEU A 163 0.37 13.92 -18.28
C LEU A 163 -0.81 13.00 -17.97
N TYR A 164 -0.99 11.99 -18.79
CA TYR A 164 -2.07 11.03 -18.69
C TYR A 164 -1.51 9.64 -18.50
N ALA A 165 -2.03 8.91 -17.51
CA ALA A 165 -1.67 7.52 -17.31
C ALA A 165 -2.10 6.66 -18.52
N VAL A 166 -1.15 5.97 -19.11
CA VAL A 166 -1.36 5.01 -20.19
C VAL A 166 -1.14 3.61 -19.64
N VAL A 167 -2.16 2.77 -19.76
CA VAL A 167 -2.10 1.34 -19.45
C VAL A 167 -1.93 0.62 -20.78
N SER A 168 -0.89 -0.20 -20.87
CA SER A 168 -0.62 -1.00 -22.08
C SER A 168 -1.76 -1.98 -22.35
N GLU A 169 -2.07 -2.21 -23.63
CA GLU A 169 -2.92 -3.34 -24.07
C GLU A 169 -2.12 -4.65 -24.05
N GLU A 170 -0.79 -4.56 -24.15
CA GLU A 170 0.09 -5.72 -24.14
C GLU A 170 0.29 -6.24 -22.71
N ARG A 171 0.00 -7.54 -22.54
CA ARG A 171 0.24 -8.23 -21.29
C ARG A 171 1.73 -8.42 -21.06
N SER A 172 2.14 -8.14 -19.83
CA SER A 172 3.50 -8.27 -19.33
C SER A 172 3.56 -9.30 -18.20
N ILE A 173 4.78 -9.65 -17.77
CA ILE A 173 5.08 -10.46 -16.58
C ILE A 173 4.22 -11.74 -16.52
N ASN A 174 4.59 -12.72 -17.35
CA ASN A 174 3.88 -14.00 -17.49
C ASN A 174 2.40 -13.85 -17.91
N GLY A 175 2.05 -12.72 -18.55
CA GLY A 175 0.69 -12.46 -18.99
C GLY A 175 -0.25 -11.93 -17.89
N MET A 176 0.27 -11.69 -16.68
CA MET A 176 -0.50 -11.36 -15.49
C MET A 176 -0.59 -9.86 -15.18
N SER A 177 0.03 -9.00 -15.98
CA SER A 177 0.02 -7.57 -15.72
C SER A 177 -0.07 -6.70 -16.97
N LEU A 178 -0.41 -5.43 -16.80
CA LEU A 178 -0.33 -4.40 -17.83
C LEU A 178 0.55 -3.26 -17.32
N ALA A 179 1.56 -2.88 -18.09
CA ALA A 179 2.45 -1.79 -17.71
C ALA A 179 1.71 -0.46 -17.67
N VAL A 180 2.07 0.40 -16.71
CA VAL A 180 1.56 1.76 -16.61
C VAL A 180 2.68 2.77 -16.89
N SER A 181 2.40 3.72 -17.76
CA SER A 181 3.27 4.84 -18.13
C SER A 181 2.47 6.15 -18.11
N PHE A 182 3.14 7.26 -18.35
CA PHE A 182 2.54 8.58 -18.50
C PHE A 182 2.95 9.19 -19.84
N SER A 183 2.01 9.87 -20.50
CA SER A 183 2.18 10.49 -21.82
C SER A 183 1.42 11.81 -21.91
N GLU A 184 1.77 12.65 -22.88
CA GLU A 184 1.01 13.86 -23.22
C GLU A 184 -0.30 13.53 -23.95
N SER A 185 -0.47 12.29 -24.43
CA SER A 185 -1.70 11.80 -25.05
C SER A 185 -2.54 10.99 -24.07
N LYS A 186 -3.85 11.24 -24.04
CA LYS A 186 -4.80 10.48 -23.23
C LYS A 186 -4.82 9.01 -23.66
N ASN A 187 -4.96 8.12 -22.69
CA ASN A 187 -5.22 6.74 -22.98
C ASN A 187 -6.69 6.58 -23.42
N THR A 188 -6.93 5.68 -24.37
CA THR A 188 -8.28 5.28 -24.76
C THR A 188 -8.63 3.87 -24.28
N TYR A 189 -7.66 3.18 -23.68
CA TYR A 189 -7.79 1.82 -23.18
C TYR A 189 -7.96 1.78 -21.66
N GLY A 190 -9.18 1.46 -21.24
CA GLY A 190 -9.56 1.33 -19.83
C GLY A 190 -9.91 2.64 -19.14
N THR A 191 -10.33 2.52 -17.89
CA THR A 191 -10.79 3.62 -17.06
C THR A 191 -10.22 3.49 -15.65
N PHE A 192 -9.75 4.60 -15.13
CA PHE A 192 -9.43 4.81 -13.72
C PHE A 192 -10.65 5.32 -12.97
N ALA A 193 -10.74 4.97 -11.69
CA ALA A 193 -11.78 5.47 -10.79
C ALA A 193 -11.30 5.40 -9.34
N TRP A 194 -11.90 6.19 -8.47
CA TRP A 194 -11.77 6.01 -7.03
C TRP A 194 -12.83 5.02 -6.54
N GLY A 195 -12.42 3.98 -5.82
CA GLY A 195 -13.32 3.07 -5.13
C GLY A 195 -13.09 3.16 -3.63
N GLY A 196 -13.76 4.10 -2.96
CA GLY A 196 -13.30 4.58 -1.66
C GLY A 196 -11.97 5.31 -1.84
N ASP A 197 -10.95 4.88 -1.10
CA ASP A 197 -9.62 5.48 -1.17
C ASP A 197 -8.72 4.85 -2.24
N ASP A 198 -9.07 3.66 -2.71
CA ASP A 198 -8.31 2.91 -3.71
C ASP A 198 -8.35 3.59 -5.08
N LEU A 199 -7.18 3.73 -5.72
CA LEU A 199 -7.12 3.95 -7.15
C LEU A 199 -7.37 2.63 -7.88
N GLN A 200 -8.53 2.55 -8.53
CA GLN A 200 -8.97 1.40 -9.30
C GLN A 200 -8.76 1.60 -10.79
N TRP A 201 -8.61 0.49 -11.50
CA TRP A 201 -8.61 0.47 -12.96
C TRP A 201 -9.45 -0.69 -13.51
N SER A 202 -10.12 -0.49 -14.65
CA SER A 202 -10.81 -1.58 -15.35
C SER A 202 -10.94 -1.28 -16.84
N VAL A 203 -11.18 -2.31 -17.64
CA VAL A 203 -11.50 -2.17 -19.06
C VAL A 203 -12.47 -3.28 -19.48
N SER A 204 -13.30 -3.01 -20.49
CA SER A 204 -14.15 -4.05 -21.07
C SER A 204 -13.31 -5.19 -21.64
N GLY A 205 -13.79 -6.43 -21.50
CA GLY A 205 -13.08 -7.62 -22.00
C GLY A 205 -11.95 -8.14 -21.12
N VAL A 206 -11.56 -7.41 -20.05
CA VAL A 206 -10.58 -7.89 -19.07
C VAL A 206 -11.25 -8.05 -17.71
N ASN A 207 -11.47 -9.29 -17.29
CA ASN A 207 -11.95 -9.58 -15.95
C ASN A 207 -10.80 -9.48 -14.94
N ARG A 208 -11.00 -8.73 -13.86
CA ARG A 208 -10.03 -8.57 -12.77
C ARG A 208 -10.70 -8.98 -11.45
N PRO A 209 -10.14 -9.95 -10.70
CA PRO A 209 -10.66 -10.31 -9.38
C PRO A 209 -10.69 -9.13 -8.41
N ASN A 210 -9.70 -8.24 -8.50
CA ASN A 210 -9.62 -7.02 -7.70
C ASN A 210 -9.20 -5.84 -8.59
N LYS A 211 -10.06 -4.81 -8.68
CA LYS A 211 -9.79 -3.59 -9.48
C LYS A 211 -8.77 -2.66 -8.83
N SER A 212 -8.59 -2.76 -7.51
CA SER A 212 -7.62 -2.00 -6.71
C SER A 212 -6.23 -2.63 -6.67
N ALA A 213 -6.03 -3.82 -7.28
CA ALA A 213 -4.76 -4.53 -7.19
C ALA A 213 -3.70 -3.96 -8.16
N TRP A 214 -2.50 -3.73 -7.65
CA TRP A 214 -1.35 -3.27 -8.41
C TRP A 214 -0.16 -4.18 -8.14
N TYR A 215 0.72 -4.31 -9.13
CA TYR A 215 2.06 -4.79 -8.90
C TYR A 215 3.05 -3.63 -8.88
N VAL A 216 3.94 -3.65 -7.90
CA VAL A 216 5.15 -2.82 -7.88
C VAL A 216 6.33 -3.75 -8.05
N CYS A 217 6.98 -3.66 -9.21
CA CYS A 217 8.04 -4.57 -9.59
C CYS A 217 9.42 -3.92 -9.56
N THR A 218 10.45 -4.69 -9.94
CA THR A 218 11.84 -4.24 -10.01
C THR A 218 11.96 -2.84 -10.63
N GLY A 219 12.71 -1.98 -9.96
CA GLY A 219 12.81 -0.56 -10.31
C GLY A 219 11.58 0.27 -9.92
N GLN A 220 10.75 -0.23 -9.00
CA GLN A 220 9.53 0.39 -8.48
C GLN A 220 8.41 0.60 -9.52
N LYS A 221 8.53 -0.01 -10.70
CA LYS A 221 7.58 0.18 -11.79
C LYS A 221 6.20 -0.34 -11.43
N LEU A 222 5.18 0.43 -11.78
CA LEU A 222 3.78 0.12 -11.53
C LEU A 222 3.16 -0.63 -12.70
N TYR A 223 2.39 -1.66 -12.36
CA TYR A 223 1.60 -2.43 -13.31
C TYR A 223 0.20 -2.65 -12.74
N ILE A 224 -0.79 -2.69 -13.61
CA ILE A 224 -2.11 -3.22 -13.29
C ILE A 224 -1.96 -4.73 -13.04
N ASN A 225 -2.39 -5.22 -11.87
CA ASN A 225 -2.44 -6.65 -11.59
C ASN A 225 -3.72 -7.27 -12.20
N LEU A 226 -3.57 -8.26 -13.08
CA LEU A 226 -4.68 -9.00 -13.68
C LEU A 226 -4.99 -10.33 -12.97
N GLY A 227 -4.10 -10.79 -12.10
CA GLY A 227 -4.24 -11.98 -11.27
C GLY A 227 -5.01 -11.72 -9.97
N ASN A 228 -4.90 -12.67 -9.05
CA ASN A 228 -5.50 -12.57 -7.73
C ASN A 228 -4.53 -11.85 -6.77
N TYR A 229 -5.06 -10.93 -5.97
CA TYR A 229 -4.25 -10.14 -5.04
C TYR A 229 -3.61 -11.06 -3.98
N LEU A 230 -2.31 -10.86 -3.70
CA LEU A 230 -1.50 -11.65 -2.75
C LEU A 230 -1.37 -13.15 -3.08
N TYR A 231 -1.68 -13.55 -4.32
CA TYR A 231 -1.56 -14.94 -4.75
C TYR A 231 -0.78 -15.02 -6.06
N GLN A 232 0.23 -15.89 -6.10
CA GLN A 232 1.11 -16.07 -7.26
C GLN A 232 1.74 -14.74 -7.74
N THR A 233 2.05 -13.84 -6.81
CA THR A 233 2.78 -12.60 -7.10
C THR A 233 4.07 -12.93 -7.86
N PRO A 234 4.29 -12.33 -9.04
CA PRO A 234 5.48 -12.63 -9.84
C PRO A 234 6.77 -12.33 -9.09
N SER A 235 7.82 -13.12 -9.36
CA SER A 235 9.14 -12.86 -8.80
C SER A 235 9.63 -11.46 -9.18
N GLY A 236 10.19 -10.74 -8.21
CA GLY A 236 10.61 -9.34 -8.38
C GLY A 236 9.47 -8.32 -8.31
N CYS A 237 8.25 -8.75 -7.99
CA CYS A 237 7.09 -7.88 -7.76
C CYS A 237 6.55 -8.02 -6.34
N ALA A 238 5.91 -6.96 -5.86
CA ALA A 238 5.06 -6.96 -4.68
C ALA A 238 3.64 -6.58 -5.09
N ASP A 239 2.66 -7.27 -4.53
CA ASP A 239 1.26 -6.84 -4.56
C ASP A 239 1.07 -5.60 -3.70
N GLN A 240 0.28 -4.66 -4.20
CA GLN A 240 -0.06 -3.41 -3.52
C GLN A 240 -1.50 -3.00 -3.83
N THR A 241 -2.09 -2.27 -2.89
CA THR A 241 -3.12 -1.27 -3.20
C THR A 241 -2.49 0.11 -3.07
N VAL A 242 -2.94 1.06 -3.88
CA VAL A 242 -2.49 2.45 -3.80
C VAL A 242 -3.70 3.35 -3.60
N HIS A 243 -3.57 4.25 -2.63
CA HIS A 243 -4.67 5.04 -2.10
C HIS A 243 -4.42 6.53 -2.35
N TYR A 244 -5.47 7.31 -2.50
CA TYR A 244 -5.31 8.76 -2.44
C TYR A 244 -4.88 9.19 -1.04
N TYR A 245 -4.14 10.29 -0.98
CA TYR A 245 -3.78 10.99 0.25
C TYR A 245 -3.93 12.49 -0.01
N ASN A 246 -4.62 13.20 0.87
CA ASN A 246 -5.13 14.55 0.62
C ASN A 246 -4.68 15.60 1.66
N ASP A 247 -3.69 15.28 2.46
CA ASP A 247 -3.09 16.27 3.36
C ASP A 247 -2.31 17.33 2.57
N LYS A 248 -2.03 18.45 3.20
CA LYS A 248 -1.38 19.61 2.59
C LYS A 248 -0.06 19.26 1.92
N THR A 249 0.69 18.30 2.47
CA THR A 249 1.99 17.84 1.96
C THR A 249 2.08 16.32 1.99
N ALA A 250 2.75 15.71 1.01
CA ALA A 250 3.17 14.31 1.12
C ALA A 250 4.10 14.11 2.32
N ASN A 251 4.01 12.95 2.99
CA ASN A 251 4.82 12.61 4.17
C ASN A 251 5.41 11.21 4.08
N ASN A 252 6.48 10.99 4.86
CA ASN A 252 7.13 9.70 5.04
C ASN A 252 6.39 8.79 6.02
#